data_AF-A0A8T6LDX0-F1
#
_entry.id   AF-A0A8T6LDX0-F1
#
_cell.length_a   1.000
_cell.length_b   1.000
_cell.length_c   1.000
_cell.angle_alpha   90.00
_cell.angle_beta   90.00
_cell.angle_gamma   90.00
#
_symmetry.space_group_name_H-M   'P 1'
#
loop_
_entity.id
_entity.type
_entity.pdbx_description
1 polymer ?
#
loop_
_entity_poly.entity_id
_entity_poly.type
_entity_poly.pdbx_seq_one_letter_code
_entity_poly.pdbx_strand_id
1 'polypeptide(L)'
;MEAIATLFFPVLIVVLILMVLWAVPVRLWIEAISAGVRLGITYLIGMRLRKVPPPAVVRPLIWATKAGLFIRIADLEAHYLAGGRVDRVVTALISADKANIELSFNQAAAIDLAGRDVFEAVQVSVNPKVITTPRVAAMARDGIQ
;
A
#
# COMPACT_ATOMS: atom_id res chain seq x y z
N MET A 1 10.67 -31.88 42.47
CA MET A 1 10.42 -30.45 42.15
C MET A 1 11.56 -29.88 41.31
N GLU A 2 12.82 -30.10 41.67
CA GLU A 2 14.02 -29.70 40.90
C GLU A 2 14.01 -30.11 39.41
N ALA A 3 13.63 -31.35 39.09
CA ALA A 3 13.59 -31.87 37.71
C ALA A 3 12.50 -31.22 36.82
N ILE A 4 11.42 -30.73 37.43
CA ILE A 4 10.35 -30.03 36.70
C ILE A 4 10.79 -28.61 36.39
N ALA A 5 11.48 -27.94 37.32
CA ALA A 5 12.00 -26.58 37.12
C ALA A 5 13.10 -26.52 36.05
N THR A 6 13.98 -27.52 36.00
CA THR A 6 15.06 -27.63 34.98
C THR A 6 14.54 -27.92 33.57
N LEU A 7 13.41 -28.62 33.43
CA LEU A 7 12.76 -28.83 32.13
C LEU A 7 11.87 -27.64 31.72
N PHE A 8 11.26 -26.93 32.68
CA PHE A 8 10.37 -25.82 32.42
C PHE A 8 11.10 -24.57 31.88
N PHE A 9 12.29 -24.28 32.40
CA PHE A 9 13.08 -23.12 31.98
C PHE A 9 13.46 -23.10 30.48
N PRO A 10 14.01 -24.19 29.89
CA PRO A 10 14.30 -24.23 28.46
C PRO A 10 13.02 -24.20 27.61
N VAL A 11 11.94 -24.83 28.06
CA VAL A 11 10.63 -24.78 27.37
C VAL A 11 10.10 -23.34 27.33
N LEU A 12 10.17 -22.60 28.43
CA LEU A 12 9.78 -21.20 28.50
C LEU A 12 10.61 -20.32 27.55
N ILE A 13 11.93 -20.55 27.49
CA ILE A 13 12.83 -19.83 26.58
C ILE A 13 12.46 -20.13 25.12
N VAL A 14 12.20 -21.39 24.77
CA VAL A 14 11.79 -21.76 23.41
C VAL A 14 10.46 -21.10 23.03
N VAL A 15 9.48 -21.09 23.94
CA VAL A 15 8.18 -20.42 23.71
C VAL A 15 8.38 -18.90 23.51
N LEU A 16 9.23 -18.27 24.32
CA LEU A 16 9.54 -16.84 24.19
C LEU A 16 10.22 -16.53 22.84
N ILE A 17 11.18 -17.36 22.42
CA ILE A 17 11.86 -17.23 21.14
C ILE A 17 10.86 -17.40 19.98
N LEU A 18 9.98 -18.40 20.04
CA LEU A 18 8.93 -18.60 19.04
C LEU A 18 7.97 -17.41 18.97
N MET A 19 7.62 -16.81 20.12
CA MET A 19 6.78 -15.61 20.17
C MET A 19 7.45 -14.41 19.48
N VAL A 20 8.75 -14.21 19.70
CA VAL A 20 9.53 -13.13 19.06
C VAL A 20 9.69 -13.39 17.56
N LEU A 21 10.03 -14.62 17.16
CA LEU A 21 10.17 -14.99 15.75
C LEU A 21 8.85 -14.88 14.98
N TRP A 22 7.72 -15.16 15.64
CA TRP A 22 6.39 -14.95 15.05
C TRP A 22 6.04 -13.45 14.93
N ALA A 23 6.45 -12.63 15.90
CA ALA A 23 6.23 -11.20 15.90
C ALA A 23 7.05 -10.47 14.82
N VAL A 24 8.28 -10.89 14.54
CA VAL A 24 9.17 -10.21 13.59
C VAL A 24 8.99 -10.75 12.16
N PRO A 25 8.51 -9.94 11.19
CA PRO A 25 8.44 -10.36 9.79
C PRO A 25 9.83 -10.25 9.14
N VAL A 26 10.76 -11.14 9.50
CA VAL A 26 12.15 -11.14 9.01
C VAL A 26 12.22 -11.14 7.48
N ARG A 27 11.36 -11.93 6.83
CA ARG A 27 11.26 -11.99 5.37
C ARG A 27 10.95 -10.62 4.74
N LEU A 28 10.00 -9.88 5.31
CA LEU A 28 9.61 -8.55 4.82
C LEU A 28 10.72 -7.52 5.03
N TRP A 29 11.46 -7.63 6.13
CA TRP A 29 12.58 -6.75 6.43
C TRP A 29 13.73 -6.92 5.41
N ILE A 30 14.05 -8.17 5.06
CA ILE A 30 15.04 -8.46 4.00
C ILE A 30 14.57 -7.91 2.65
N GLU A 31 13.27 -8.07 2.33
CA GLU A 31 12.65 -7.52 1.11
C GLU A 31 12.75 -5.99 1.04
N ALA A 32 12.54 -5.29 2.17
CA ALA A 32 12.67 -3.84 2.24
C ALA A 32 14.11 -3.38 2.03
N ILE A 33 15.09 -4.05 2.64
CA ILE A 33 16.50 -3.69 2.49
C ILE A 33 17.00 -3.91 1.07
N SER A 34 16.66 -5.04 0.43
CA SER A 34 17.02 -5.29 -0.97
C SER A 34 16.36 -4.29 -1.92
N ALA A 35 15.21 -3.73 -1.51
CA ALA A 35 14.56 -2.67 -2.25
C ALA A 35 15.23 -1.28 -2.11
N GLY A 36 16.11 -1.09 -1.12
CA GLY A 36 16.71 0.21 -0.77
C GLY A 36 15.94 0.97 0.32
N VAL A 37 14.91 0.36 0.90
CA VAL A 37 14.08 0.95 1.96
C VAL A 37 14.68 0.59 3.32
N ARG A 38 15.32 1.57 3.96
CA ARG A 38 15.98 1.38 5.26
C ARG A 38 14.94 1.43 6.40
N LEU A 39 14.52 0.26 6.88
CA LEU A 39 13.59 0.13 8.01
C LEU A 39 14.26 -0.57 9.19
N GLY A 40 14.12 0.01 10.39
CA GLY A 40 14.50 -0.65 11.62
C GLY A 40 13.55 -1.80 11.94
N ILE A 41 14.09 -2.92 12.43
CA ILE A 41 13.29 -4.05 12.92
C ILE A 41 12.34 -3.59 14.04
N THR A 42 12.80 -2.68 14.89
CA THR A 42 12.01 -2.05 15.95
C THR A 42 10.77 -1.34 15.43
N TYR A 43 10.86 -0.71 14.25
CA TYR A 43 9.71 -0.04 13.63
C TYR A 43 8.66 -1.04 13.12
N LEU A 44 9.08 -2.18 12.54
CA LEU A 44 8.18 -3.25 12.12
C LEU A 44 7.44 -3.89 13.31
N ILE A 45 8.12 -4.05 14.44
CA ILE A 45 7.49 -4.48 15.70
C ILE A 45 6.50 -3.40 16.17
N GLY A 46 6.90 -2.13 16.14
CA GLY A 46 6.04 -1.00 16.51
C GLY A 46 4.78 -0.85 15.65
N MET A 47 4.83 -1.22 14.37
CA MET A 47 3.64 -1.29 13.51
C MET A 47 2.63 -2.31 14.03
N ARG A 48 3.07 -3.53 14.40
CA ARG A 48 2.18 -4.56 14.95
C ARG A 48 1.53 -4.12 16.26
N LEU A 49 2.28 -3.44 17.13
CA LEU A 49 1.75 -2.88 18.38
C LEU A 49 0.66 -1.82 18.12
N ARG A 50 0.82 -1.02 17.08
CA ARG A 50 -0.18 -0.04 16.61
C ARG A 50 -1.32 -0.66 15.78
N LYS A 51 -1.41 -1.99 15.74
CA LYS A 51 -2.39 -2.77 14.95
C LYS A 51 -2.31 -2.52 13.44
N VAL A 52 -1.15 -2.11 12.93
CA VAL A 52 -0.88 -1.97 11.50
C VAL A 52 -0.13 -3.22 11.02
N PRO A 53 -0.68 -4.02 10.09
CA PRO A 53 0.01 -5.16 9.53
C PRO A 53 1.18 -4.68 8.65
N PRO A 54 2.45 -4.98 8.99
CA PRO A 54 3.60 -4.45 8.27
C PRO A 54 3.60 -4.70 6.75
N PRO A 55 3.18 -5.87 6.24
CA PRO A 55 3.15 -6.12 4.80
C PRO A 55 2.26 -5.16 4.01
N ALA A 56 1.18 -4.63 4.62
CA ALA A 56 0.22 -3.75 3.94
C ALA A 56 0.80 -2.36 3.66
N VAL A 57 1.81 -1.93 4.43
CA VAL A 57 2.44 -0.60 4.28
C VAL A 57 3.80 -0.71 3.61
N VAL A 58 4.61 -1.70 3.98
CA VAL A 58 5.99 -1.82 3.49
C VAL A 58 6.05 -2.26 2.03
N ARG A 59 5.16 -3.14 1.56
CA ARG A 59 5.16 -3.57 0.15
C ARG A 59 4.82 -2.43 -0.81
N PRO A 60 3.75 -1.63 -0.58
CA PRO A 60 3.53 -0.42 -1.37
C PRO A 60 4.72 0.54 -1.32
N LEU A 61 5.33 0.73 -0.14
CA LEU A 61 6.53 1.58 -0.04
C LEU A 61 7.69 1.08 -0.90
N ILE A 62 7.91 -0.24 -0.96
CA ILE A 62 8.91 -0.86 -1.83
C ILE A 62 8.61 -0.55 -3.30
N TRP A 63 7.35 -0.69 -3.74
CA TRP A 63 6.95 -0.38 -5.11
C TRP A 63 7.15 1.10 -5.45
N ALA A 64 6.75 2.01 -4.55
CA ALA A 64 6.97 3.45 -4.71
C ALA A 64 8.46 3.78 -4.84
N THR A 65 9.29 3.25 -3.94
CA THR A 65 10.74 3.49 -3.95
C THR A 65 11.39 2.96 -5.23
N LYS A 66 10.97 1.79 -5.72
CA LYS A 66 11.46 1.23 -6.99
C LYS A 66 10.96 1.99 -8.22
N ALA A 67 9.83 2.67 -8.13
CA ALA A 67 9.33 3.57 -9.16
C ALA A 67 9.99 4.97 -9.11
N GLY A 68 10.86 5.25 -8.13
CA GLY A 68 11.48 6.57 -7.96
C GLY A 68 10.63 7.56 -7.18
N LEU A 69 9.50 7.12 -6.60
CA LEU A 69 8.63 7.95 -5.78
C LEU A 69 9.11 7.97 -4.32
N PHE A 70 9.39 9.16 -3.81
CA PHE A 70 9.78 9.36 -2.41
C PHE A 70 8.57 9.63 -1.53
N ILE A 71 8.09 8.60 -0.84
CA ILE A 71 6.96 8.70 0.10
C ILE A 71 7.45 8.33 1.50
N ARG A 72 7.01 9.08 2.52
CA ARG A 72 7.36 8.78 3.90
C ARG A 72 6.51 7.62 4.40
N ILE A 73 7.14 6.67 5.08
CA ILE A 73 6.42 5.51 5.63
C ILE A 73 5.33 5.91 6.63
N ALA A 74 5.53 7.00 7.37
CA ALA A 74 4.56 7.54 8.30
C ALA A 74 3.26 8.00 7.61
N ASP A 75 3.35 8.53 6.38
CA ASP A 75 2.18 8.97 5.62
C ASP A 75 1.35 7.77 5.14
N LEU A 76 2.03 6.71 4.67
CA LEU A 76 1.39 5.45 4.28
C LEU A 76 0.73 4.76 5.48
N GLU A 77 1.40 4.77 6.63
CA GLU A 77 0.87 4.23 7.88
C GLU A 77 -0.34 5.04 8.37
N ALA A 78 -0.28 6.37 8.32
CA ALA A 78 -1.39 7.24 8.68
C ALA A 78 -2.60 7.02 7.75
N HIS A 79 -2.37 6.88 6.44
CA HIS A 79 -3.43 6.55 5.49
C HIS A 79 -4.08 5.20 5.78
N TYR A 80 -3.28 4.18 6.11
CA TYR A 80 -3.80 2.87 6.53
C TYR A 80 -4.66 2.97 7.80
N LEU A 81 -4.18 3.70 8.81
CA LEU A 81 -4.90 3.91 10.06
C LEU A 81 -6.19 4.73 9.89
N ALA A 82 -6.23 5.62 8.90
CA ALA A 82 -7.44 6.33 8.49
C ALA A 82 -8.47 5.43 7.78
N GLY A 83 -8.15 4.15 7.54
CA GLY A 83 -9.02 3.20 6.83
C GLY A 83 -8.85 3.22 5.31
N GLY A 84 -7.82 3.91 4.81
CA GLY A 84 -7.50 3.97 3.39
C GLY A 84 -6.76 2.74 2.87
N ARG A 85 -6.76 2.59 1.53
CA ARG A 85 -6.09 1.54 0.77
C ARG A 85 -4.75 2.03 0.23
N VAL A 86 -3.70 1.73 0.97
CA VAL A 86 -2.32 2.14 0.66
C VAL A 86 -1.82 1.57 -0.68
N ASP A 87 -2.17 0.31 -0.98
CA ASP A 87 -1.83 -0.38 -2.22
C ASP A 87 -2.41 0.32 -3.47
N ARG A 88 -3.69 0.73 -3.38
CA ARG A 88 -4.39 1.45 -4.47
C ARG A 88 -3.76 2.81 -4.70
N VAL A 89 -3.55 3.58 -3.63
CA VAL A 89 -2.96 4.93 -3.71
C VAL A 89 -1.57 4.89 -4.33
N VAL A 90 -0.70 3.99 -3.87
CA VAL A 90 0.66 3.89 -4.41
C VAL A 90 0.66 3.44 -5.87
N THR A 91 -0.16 2.44 -6.23
CA THR A 91 -0.25 1.99 -7.63
C THR A 91 -0.74 3.13 -8.54
N ALA A 92 -1.73 3.91 -8.09
CA ALA A 92 -2.21 5.08 -8.82
C ALA A 92 -1.11 6.15 -9.00
N LEU A 93 -0.31 6.42 -7.96
CA LEU A 93 0.80 7.37 -8.05
C LEU A 93 1.88 6.89 -9.03
N ILE A 94 2.23 5.60 -9.02
CA ILE A 94 3.18 5.02 -9.98
C ILE A 94 2.65 5.13 -11.42
N SER A 95 1.36 4.87 -11.62
CA SER A 95 0.73 5.01 -12.93
C SER A 95 0.68 6.47 -13.40
N ALA A 96 0.39 7.40 -12.50
CA ALA A 96 0.33 8.83 -12.80
C ALA A 96 1.71 9.36 -13.20
N ASP A 97 2.76 9.01 -12.44
CA ASP A 97 4.15 9.39 -12.71
C ASP A 97 4.61 8.89 -14.09
N LYS A 98 4.35 7.62 -14.41
CA LYS A 98 4.67 7.04 -15.73
C LYS A 98 3.91 7.67 -16.90
N ALA A 99 2.73 8.23 -16.63
CA ALA A 99 1.92 8.93 -17.62
C ALA A 99 2.14 10.45 -17.60
N ASN A 100 3.13 10.94 -16.83
CA ASN A 100 3.45 12.35 -16.67
C ASN A 100 2.25 13.20 -16.20
N ILE A 101 1.43 12.63 -15.31
CA ILE A 101 0.29 13.29 -14.66
C ILE A 101 0.73 13.74 -13.27
N GLU A 102 0.59 15.04 -12.98
CA GLU A 102 0.84 15.57 -11.65
C GLU A 102 -0.22 15.08 -10.66
N LEU A 103 0.16 14.14 -9.80
CA LEU A 103 -0.68 13.64 -8.70
C LEU A 103 0.14 13.55 -7.43
N SER A 104 -0.22 14.36 -6.43
CA SER A 104 0.41 14.30 -5.11
C SER A 104 -0.19 13.17 -4.26
N PHE A 105 0.60 12.65 -3.32
CA PHE A 105 0.15 11.64 -2.35
C PHE A 105 -1.10 12.10 -1.58
N ASN A 106 -1.16 13.37 -1.15
CA ASN A 106 -2.29 13.92 -0.40
C ASN A 106 -3.58 13.96 -1.23
N GLN A 107 -3.49 14.29 -2.51
CA GLN A 107 -4.64 14.25 -3.42
C GLN A 107 -5.12 12.82 -3.62
N ALA A 108 -4.20 11.88 -3.89
CA ALA A 108 -4.54 10.48 -4.05
C ALA A 108 -5.18 9.89 -2.78
N ALA A 109 -4.63 10.21 -1.60
CA ALA A 109 -5.18 9.81 -0.32
C ALA A 109 -6.58 10.39 -0.08
N ALA A 110 -6.79 11.68 -0.37
CA ALA A 110 -8.09 12.32 -0.22
C ALA A 110 -9.16 11.68 -1.13
N ILE A 111 -8.81 11.35 -2.37
CA ILE A 111 -9.71 10.68 -3.32
C ILE A 111 -10.07 9.27 -2.83
N ASP A 112 -9.10 8.50 -2.31
CA ASP A 112 -9.35 7.17 -1.77
C ASP A 112 -10.23 7.20 -0.51
N LEU A 113 -10.00 8.15 0.40
CA LEU A 113 -10.84 8.36 1.59
C LEU A 113 -12.25 8.85 1.24
N ALA A 114 -12.42 9.56 0.13
CA ALA A 114 -13.73 9.91 -0.42
C ALA A 114 -14.47 8.70 -1.03
N GLY A 115 -13.91 7.50 -0.96
CA GLY A 115 -14.49 6.27 -1.48
C GLY A 115 -14.42 6.13 -3.00
N ARG A 116 -13.62 6.97 -3.68
CA ARG A 116 -13.42 6.93 -5.12
C ARG A 116 -12.24 6.03 -5.49
N ASP A 117 -12.23 5.53 -6.71
CA ASP A 117 -11.10 4.77 -7.22
C ASP A 117 -10.06 5.70 -7.87
N VAL A 118 -9.01 6.03 -7.11
CA VAL A 118 -7.89 6.83 -7.59
C VAL A 118 -7.21 6.19 -8.80
N PHE A 119 -7.09 4.86 -8.79
CA PHE A 119 -6.39 4.14 -9.84
C PHE A 119 -7.18 4.18 -11.15
N GLU A 120 -8.50 4.02 -11.08
CA GLU A 120 -9.38 4.16 -12.25
C GLU A 120 -9.30 5.58 -12.83
N ALA A 121 -9.34 6.61 -11.97
CA ALA A 121 -9.24 8.00 -12.41
C ALA A 121 -7.95 8.28 -13.19
N VAL A 122 -6.82 7.75 -12.71
CA VAL A 122 -5.53 7.84 -13.42
C VAL A 122 -5.55 7.03 -14.71
N GLN A 123 -6.06 5.79 -14.69
CA GLN A 123 -6.10 4.93 -15.87
C GLN A 123 -6.89 5.54 -17.03
N VAL A 124 -8.01 6.20 -16.77
CA VAL A 124 -8.81 6.87 -17.82
C VAL A 124 -8.02 8.00 -18.47
N SER A 125 -7.14 8.67 -17.73
CA SER A 125 -6.25 9.70 -18.29
C SER A 125 -5.13 9.10 -19.14
N VAL A 126 -4.58 7.93 -18.77
CA VAL A 126 -3.50 7.26 -19.54
C VAL A 126 -4.03 6.54 -20.77
N ASN A 127 -5.15 5.85 -20.64
CA ASN A 127 -5.78 5.06 -21.69
C ASN A 127 -7.26 5.45 -21.79
N PRO A 128 -7.59 6.50 -22.57
CA PRO A 128 -8.94 7.01 -22.63
C PRO A 128 -9.90 5.97 -23.21
N LYS A 129 -11.01 5.74 -22.50
CA LYS A 129 -12.04 4.83 -22.96
C LYS A 129 -12.75 5.43 -24.17
N VAL A 130 -12.71 4.75 -25.31
CA VAL A 130 -13.57 5.09 -26.45
C VAL A 130 -15.01 4.75 -26.07
N ILE A 131 -15.78 5.77 -25.71
CA ILE A 131 -17.22 5.61 -25.48
C ILE A 131 -17.91 5.69 -26.84
N THR A 132 -18.27 4.53 -27.37
CA THR A 132 -19.12 4.45 -28.56
C THR A 132 -20.51 4.91 -28.18
N THR A 133 -20.88 6.12 -28.59
CA THR A 133 -22.28 6.53 -28.51
C THR A 133 -23.09 5.68 -29.49
N PRO A 134 -24.31 5.25 -29.12
CA PRO A 134 -25.22 4.68 -30.12
C PRO A 134 -25.39 5.70 -31.24
N ARG A 135 -25.60 5.25 -32.49
CA ARG A 135 -25.90 6.17 -33.61
C ARG A 135 -27.11 7.00 -33.23
N VAL A 136 -26.87 8.24 -32.81
CA VAL A 136 -27.91 9.24 -32.74
C VAL A 136 -28.14 9.59 -34.20
N ALA A 137 -29.24 9.10 -34.77
CA ALA A 137 -29.76 9.69 -35.99
C ALA A 137 -29.98 11.17 -35.64
N ALA A 138 -29.09 12.04 -36.10
CA ALA A 138 -29.30 13.46 -36.03
C ALA A 138 -30.54 13.75 -36.86
N MET A 139 -31.71 13.71 -36.22
CA MET A 139 -32.92 14.22 -36.82
C MET A 139 -32.74 15.73 -36.79
N ALA A 140 -32.32 16.31 -37.91
CA ALA A 140 -32.44 17.74 -38.10
C ALA A 140 -33.91 18.11 -37.85
N ARG A 141 -34.14 19.16 -37.05
CA ARG A 141 -35.51 19.64 -36.76
C ARG A 141 -36.28 19.97 -38.04
N ASP A 142 -35.55 20.35 -39.09
CA ASP A 142 -36.04 20.66 -40.44
C ASP A 142 -35.37 19.73 -41.46
N GLY A 143 -35.90 18.51 -41.58
CA GLY A 143 -35.32 17.42 -42.36
C GLY A 143 -35.11 17.74 -43.85
N ILE A 144 -33.86 18.03 -44.21
CA ILE A 144 -33.39 17.95 -45.59
C ILE A 144 -32.03 17.24 -45.56
N GLN A 145 -31.95 16.14 -46.32
CA GLN A 145 -30.82 15.21 -46.38
C GLN A 145 -29.59 15.83 -47.02
#